data_AF-A0A8J8SB92-F1
#
_entry.id   AF-A0A8J8SB92-F1
#
_cell.length_a   1.000
_cell.length_b   1.000
_cell.length_c   1.000
_cell.angle_alpha   90.00
_cell.angle_beta   90.00
_cell.angle_gamma   90.00
#
_symmetry.space_group_name_H-M   'P 1'
#
loop_
_entity.id
_entity.type
_entity.pdbx_description
1 polymer ?
#
loop_
_entity_poly.entity_id
_entity_poly.type
_entity_poly.pdbx_seq_one_letter_code
_entity_poly.pdbx_strand_id
1 'polypeptide(L)' 'MKIIGIILVVVGAIIFYGAKLMYKRNKKKLDYNPNKNDNEEFLALLNNGMIVTRIIGALLVVVGVIMIVLFS' A
#
# COMPACT_ATOMS: atom_id res chain seq x y z
N MET A 1 15.60 -20.90 1.20
CA MET A 1 14.40 -20.21 0.67
C MET A 1 13.60 -19.44 1.72
N LYS A 2 13.57 -19.87 3.00
CA LYS A 2 12.87 -19.15 4.10
C LYS A 2 13.18 -17.65 4.21
N ILE A 3 14.46 -17.27 4.13
CA ILE A 3 14.89 -15.86 4.25
C ILE A 3 14.25 -14.98 3.16
N ILE A 4 14.16 -15.48 1.93
CA ILE A 4 13.53 -14.77 0.80
C ILE A 4 12.03 -14.59 1.06
N GLY A 5 11.35 -15.62 1.59
CA GLY A 5 9.95 -15.54 1.99
C GLY A 5 9.72 -14.49 3.09
N ILE A 6 10.59 -14.41 4.10
CA ILE A 6 10.51 -13.40 5.15
C ILE A 6 10.67 -11.98 4.56
N ILE A 7 11.62 -11.77 3.66
CA ILE A 7 11.82 -10.47 3.00
C ILE A 7 10.56 -10.08 2.21
N LEU A 8 9.96 -11.01 1.47
CA LEU A 8 8.71 -10.78 0.73
C LEU A 8 7.56 -10.36 1.66
N VAL A 9 7.41 -11.03 2.80
CA VAL A 9 6.38 -10.69 3.81
C VAL A 9 6.63 -9.30 4.39
N VAL A 10 7.87 -8.97 4.75
CA VAL A 10 8.23 -7.67 5.32
C VAL A 10 8.00 -6.54 4.32
N VAL A 11 8.47 -6.70 3.08
CA VAL A 11 8.29 -5.70 2.01
C VAL A 11 6.81 -5.53 1.66
N GLY A 12 6.07 -6.63 1.50
CA GLY A 12 4.63 -6.59 1.24
C GLY A 12 3.86 -5.87 2.35
N ALA A 13 4.22 -6.12 3.62
CA ALA A 13 3.64 -5.43 4.77
C ALA A 13 3.95 -3.93 4.75
N ILE A 14 5.20 -3.53 4.50
CA ILE A 14 5.59 -2.12 4.41
C ILE A 14 4.79 -1.40 3.32
N ILE A 15 4.64 -1.99 2.15
CA ILE A 15 3.86 -1.43 1.04
C ILE A 15 2.39 -1.27 1.43
N PHE A 16 1.81 -2.32 2.04
CA PHE A 16 0.41 -2.33 2.46
C PHE A 16 0.09 -1.24 3.50
N TYR A 17 0.93 -1.11 4.54
CA TYR A 17 0.74 -0.12 5.60
C TYR A 17 1.17 1.28 5.17
N GLY A 18 2.23 1.38 4.36
CA GLY A 18 2.77 2.65 3.86
C GLY A 18 1.79 3.41 2.97
N ALA A 19 1.04 2.70 2.12
CA ALA A 19 0.02 3.32 1.26
C ALA A 19 -1.07 4.04 2.07
N LYS A 20 -1.54 3.44 3.17
CA LYS A 20 -2.52 4.06 4.08
C LYS A 20 -1.97 5.33 4.73
N LEU A 21 -0.70 5.32 5.11
CA LEU A 21 -0.04 6.46 5.74
C LEU A 21 0.14 7.63 4.75
N MET A 22 0.54 7.36 3.51
CA MET A 22 0.64 8.39 2.47
C MET A 22 -0.70 9.05 2.19
N TYR A 23 -1.76 8.27 2.02
CA TYR A 23 -3.10 8.80 1.78
C TYR A 23 -3.57 9.71 2.92
N LYS A 24 -3.40 9.29 4.18
CA LYS A 24 -3.79 10.09 5.34
C LYS A 24 -3.03 11.43 5.41
N ARG A 25 -1.73 11.42 5.07
CA ARG A 25 -0.91 12.64 5.03
C ARG A 25 -1.32 13.58 3.91
N ASN A 26 -1.62 13.06 2.72
CA ASN A 26 -2.01 13.85 1.56
C ASN A 26 -3.43 14.42 1.70
N LYS A 27 -4.38 13.63 2.22
CA LYS A 27 -5.74 14.12 2.50
C LYS A 27 -5.72 15.34 3.43
N LYS A 28 -4.90 15.31 4.49
CA LYS A 28 -4.76 16.44 5.43
C LYS A 28 -4.19 17.70 4.79
N LYS A 29 -3.32 17.56 3.77
CA LYS A 29 -2.76 18.70 3.03
C LYS A 29 -3.76 19.32 2.06
N LEU A 30 -4.61 18.48 1.46
CA LEU A 30 -5.59 18.90 0.44
C LEU A 30 -6.85 19.53 1.05
N ASP A 31 -7.26 19.12 2.25
CA ASP A 31 -8.36 19.75 3.01
C ASP A 31 -8.11 21.24 3.33
N TYR A 32 -6.85 21.69 3.26
CA TYR A 32 -6.45 23.08 3.56
C TYR A 32 -6.36 23.97 2.30
N ASN A 33 -6.62 23.43 1.10
CA ASN A 33 -6.47 24.15 -0.18
C ASN A 33 -7.84 24.57 -0.75
N PRO A 34 -8.10 25.86 -1.03
CA PRO A 34 -9.42 26.36 -1.46
C PRO A 34 -9.88 25.91 -2.87
N ASN A 35 -9.00 25.36 -3.72
CA ASN A 35 -9.39 24.79 -5.02
C ASN A 35 -9.97 23.38 -4.89
N LYS A 36 -11.27 23.30 -4.59
CA LYS A 36 -11.98 22.06 -4.25
C LYS A 36 -12.05 21.01 -5.39
N ASN A 37 -12.25 21.44 -6.64
CA ASN A 37 -12.45 20.52 -7.77
C ASN A 37 -11.18 19.73 -8.13
N ASP A 38 -10.02 20.40 -8.24
CA ASP A 38 -8.76 19.73 -8.58
C ASP A 38 -8.31 18.76 -7.48
N ASN A 39 -8.67 19.05 -6.23
CA ASN A 39 -8.34 18.21 -5.08
C ASN A 39 -9.17 16.91 -5.06
N GLU A 40 -10.42 16.94 -5.52
CA GLU A 40 -11.28 15.74 -5.54
C GLU A 40 -10.81 14.71 -6.57
N GLU A 41 -10.43 15.14 -7.77
CA GLU A 41 -9.88 14.25 -8.80
C GLU A 41 -8.54 13.66 -8.36
N PHE A 42 -7.66 14.48 -7.77
CA PHE A 42 -6.40 14.00 -7.19
C PHE A 42 -6.62 13.01 -6.04
N LEU A 43 -7.60 13.27 -5.14
CA LEU A 43 -7.93 12.34 -4.05
C LEU A 43 -8.52 11.03 -4.56
N ALA A 44 -9.33 11.07 -5.63
CA ALA A 44 -9.86 9.88 -6.28
C ALA A 44 -8.74 9.03 -6.90
N LEU A 45 -7.82 9.66 -7.64
CA LEU A 45 -6.64 9.00 -8.20
C LEU A 45 -5.74 8.43 -7.10
N LEU A 46 -5.50 9.19 -6.03
CA LEU A 46 -4.70 8.74 -4.89
C LEU A 46 -5.36 7.57 -4.14
N ASN A 47 -6.70 7.59 -4.00
CA ASN A 47 -7.44 6.50 -3.40
C ASN A 47 -7.36 5.23 -4.25
N ASN A 48 -7.58 5.34 -5.56
CA ASN A 48 -7.45 4.23 -6.50
C ASN A 48 -6.02 3.66 -6.50
N GLY A 49 -5.00 4.53 -6.56
CA GLY A 49 -3.59 4.14 -6.47
C GLY A 49 -3.26 3.45 -5.14
N MET A 50 -3.83 3.92 -4.02
CA MET A 50 -3.67 3.27 -2.71
C MET A 50 -4.31 1.88 -2.68
N ILE A 51 -5.51 1.72 -3.24
CA ILE A 51 -6.21 0.43 -3.32
C ILE A 51 -5.35 -0.56 -4.10
N VAL A 52 -4.89 -0.19 -5.30
CA VAL A 52 -4.02 -1.04 -6.13
C VAL A 52 -2.74 -1.41 -5.38
N THR A 53 -2.09 -0.44 -4.76
CA THR A 53 -0.84 -0.65 -4.01
C THR A 53 -1.05 -1.59 -2.81
N ARG A 54 -2.19 -1.50 -2.12
CA ARG A 54 -2.55 -2.42 -1.04
C ARG A 54 -2.83 -3.82 -1.55
N ILE A 55 -3.47 -3.97 -2.72
CA ILE A 55 -3.69 -5.29 -3.33
C ILE A 55 -2.35 -5.94 -3.66
N ILE A 56 -1.43 -5.20 -4.29
CA ILE A 56 -0.07 -5.69 -4.61
C ILE A 56 0.68 -6.07 -3.33
N GLY A 57 0.67 -5.20 -2.31
CA GLY A 57 1.31 -5.49 -1.02
C GLY A 57 0.74 -6.73 -0.34
N ALA A 58 -0.58 -6.91 -0.36
CA ALA A 58 -1.23 -8.10 0.19
C ALA A 58 -0.86 -9.38 -0.57
N LEU A 59 -0.82 -9.33 -1.91
CA LEU A 59 -0.37 -10.46 -2.74
C LEU A 59 1.07 -10.85 -2.43
N LEU A 60 1.97 -9.89 -2.27
CA LEU A 60 3.36 -10.15 -1.88
C LEU A 60 3.47 -10.84 -0.51
N VAL A 61 2.65 -10.42 0.46
CA VAL A 61 2.59 -11.09 1.77
C VAL A 61 2.08 -12.53 1.63
N VAL A 62 1.00 -12.75 0.89
CA VAL A 62 0.43 -14.09 0.68
C VAL A 62 1.46 -15.02 0.01
N VAL A 63 2.11 -14.56 -1.06
CA VAL A 63 3.16 -15.32 -1.75
C VAL A 63 4.34 -15.59 -0.81
N GLY A 64 4.77 -14.59 -0.03
CA GLY A 64 5.84 -14.76 0.95
C GLY A 64 5.51 -15.80 2.02
N VAL A 65 4.28 -15.78 2.56
CA VAL A 65 3.80 -16.77 3.54
C VAL A 65 3.74 -18.17 2.92
N ILE A 66 3.21 -18.30 1.70
CA ILE A 66 3.17 -19.58 0.98
C ILE A 66 4.58 -20.12 0.78
N MET A 67 5.54 -19.29 0.38
CA MET A 67 6.94 -19.71 0.25
C MET A 67 7.54 -20.13 1.59
N ILE A 68 7.23 -19.43 2.68
CA ILE A 68 7.72 -19.84 4.01
C ILE A 68 7.17 -21.22 4.36
N VAL A 69 5.86 -21.45 4.18
CA VAL A 69 5.18 -22.71 4.56
C VAL A 69 5.60 -23.89 3.68
N LEU A 70 5.61 -23.73 2.35
CA LEU A 70 5.93 -24.82 1.42
C LEU A 70 7.42 -25.19 1.41
N PHE A 71 8.30 -24.23 1.69
CA PHE A 71 9.74 -24.47 1.78
C PHE A 71 10.21 -24.47 3.24
N SER A 72 9.31 -24.79 4.19
CA SER A 72 9.62 -24.91 5.61
C SER A 72 10.25 -26.23 6.00
#